data_AF-A0A1V4DWU8-F1
#
_entry.id   AF-A0A1V4DWU8-F1
#
_cell.length_a   1.000
_cell.length_b   1.000
_cell.length_c   1.000
_cell.angle_alpha   90.00
_cell.angle_beta   90.00
_cell.angle_gamma   90.00
#
_symmetry.space_group_name_H-M   'P 1'
#
loop_
_entity.id
_entity.type
_entity.pdbx_description
1 polymer ?
#
loop_
_entity_poly.entity_id
_entity_poly.type
_entity_poly.pdbx_seq_one_letter_code
_entity_poly.pdbx_strand_id
1 'polypeptide(L)'
;MRHPVRRNPHLVLRFIERETSPVARPGPLVVLWRWRYEATLLVGGPVVVVVAVRTAGPAVTIVTGSLVCLLVLLWPQARREVAGRFWCVVTPHRVRKACAEALIVNRRGKLPVILRTRPEPFGERLWVWCRAGTSPGDLERARDMIAAACWLAHGVRITRDPHRTSLVIVDVLRRAGRPVPQEPAETGERTLTRFRP
;
A
#
# COMPACT_ATOMS: atom_id res chain seq x y z
N MET A 1 -9.98 -0.95 -54.97
CA MET A 1 -10.72 0.17 -54.32
C MET A 1 -10.28 0.28 -52.87
N ARG A 2 -9.46 1.29 -52.53
CA ARG A 2 -9.04 1.54 -51.14
C ARG A 2 -10.05 2.50 -50.52
N HIS A 3 -10.88 2.02 -49.58
CA HIS A 3 -11.73 2.91 -48.79
C HIS A 3 -10.84 3.85 -47.96
N PRO A 4 -10.95 5.18 -48.12
CA PRO A 4 -10.33 6.10 -47.19
C PRO A 4 -11.06 5.96 -45.85
N VAL A 5 -10.42 5.29 -44.89
CA VAL A 5 -10.89 5.25 -43.51
C VAL A 5 -10.87 6.70 -43.02
N ARG A 6 -12.04 7.34 -43.01
CA ARG A 6 -12.24 8.70 -42.50
C ARG A 6 -11.98 8.63 -40.98
N ARG A 7 -10.72 8.85 -40.58
CA ARG A 7 -10.30 8.87 -39.17
C ARG A 7 -11.06 9.99 -38.49
N ASN A 8 -12.07 9.61 -37.73
CA ASN A 8 -12.86 10.54 -36.95
C ASN A 8 -11.95 11.11 -35.85
N PRO A 9 -11.59 12.41 -35.87
CA PRO A 9 -10.59 12.95 -34.96
C PRO A 9 -11.00 12.77 -33.49
N HIS A 10 -12.31 12.76 -33.20
CA HIS A 10 -12.83 12.47 -31.87
C HIS A 10 -12.61 11.02 -31.41
N LEU A 11 -12.58 10.04 -32.33
CA LEU A 11 -12.24 8.66 -31.98
C LEU A 11 -10.75 8.50 -31.74
N VAL A 12 -9.91 9.19 -32.52
CA VAL A 12 -8.45 9.19 -32.32
C VAL A 12 -8.09 9.88 -31.01
N LEU A 13 -8.70 11.04 -30.71
CA LEU A 13 -8.53 11.73 -29.42
C LEU A 13 -9.03 10.88 -28.25
N ARG A 14 -10.20 10.24 -28.35
CA ARG A 14 -10.66 9.31 -27.30
C ARG A 14 -9.78 8.08 -27.15
N PHE A 15 -9.18 7.59 -28.23
CA PHE A 15 -8.23 6.49 -28.18
C PHE A 15 -6.94 6.93 -27.49
N ILE A 16 -6.37 8.08 -27.90
CA ILE A 16 -5.19 8.67 -27.26
C ILE A 16 -5.48 9.01 -25.80
N GLU A 17 -6.64 9.55 -25.46
CA GLU A 17 -7.07 9.91 -24.09
C GLU A 17 -7.31 8.67 -23.23
N ARG A 18 -7.79 7.57 -23.83
CA ARG A 18 -7.92 6.27 -23.17
C ARG A 18 -6.56 5.60 -22.94
N GLU A 19 -5.62 5.80 -23.86
CA GLU A 19 -4.23 5.35 -23.73
C GLU A 19 -3.40 6.27 -22.80
N THR A 20 -3.74 7.56 -22.70
CA THR A 20 -3.06 8.54 -21.81
C THR A 20 -3.72 8.69 -20.44
N SER A 21 -4.94 8.19 -20.23
CA SER A 21 -5.55 7.99 -18.90
C SER A 21 -5.70 6.50 -18.55
N PRO A 22 -4.58 5.83 -18.23
CA PRO A 22 -4.55 4.39 -17.98
C PRO A 22 -5.17 3.99 -16.64
N VAL A 23 -5.41 4.96 -15.75
CA VAL A 23 -5.86 4.70 -14.38
C VAL A 23 -7.34 5.03 -14.25
N ALA A 24 -8.16 3.98 -14.14
CA ALA A 24 -9.59 4.13 -13.90
C ALA A 24 -9.85 4.78 -12.53
N ARG A 25 -10.88 5.64 -12.46
CA ARG A 25 -11.29 6.25 -11.19
C ARG A 25 -11.62 5.16 -10.15
N PRO A 26 -11.11 5.26 -8.91
CA PRO A 26 -11.38 4.27 -7.88
C PRO A 26 -12.88 4.25 -7.55
N GLY A 27 -13.46 3.05 -7.46
CA GLY A 27 -14.86 2.90 -7.04
C GLY A 27 -15.08 3.33 -5.58
N PRO A 28 -16.32 3.62 -5.18
CA PRO A 28 -16.64 4.17 -3.84
C PRO A 28 -16.16 3.28 -2.69
N LEU A 29 -16.23 1.95 -2.85
CA LEU A 29 -15.67 0.97 -1.91
C LEU A 29 -14.14 1.11 -1.72
N VAL A 30 -13.40 1.37 -2.79
CA VAL A 30 -11.94 1.58 -2.74
C VAL A 30 -11.61 2.91 -2.08
N VAL A 31 -12.44 3.94 -2.32
CA VAL A 31 -12.32 5.25 -1.66
C VAL A 31 -12.59 5.12 -0.15
N LEU A 32 -13.66 4.42 0.24
CA LEU A 32 -13.98 4.18 1.64
C LEU A 32 -12.89 3.36 2.35
N TRP A 33 -12.41 2.30 1.70
CA TRP A 33 -11.28 1.50 2.21
C TRP A 33 -9.97 2.28 2.29
N ARG A 34 -9.78 3.28 1.41
CA ARG A 34 -8.67 4.24 1.48
C ARG A 34 -8.85 5.20 2.65
N TRP A 35 -10.06 5.67 2.88
CA TRP A 35 -10.40 6.60 3.95
C TRP A 35 -10.39 5.97 5.33
N ARG A 36 -10.40 4.64 5.50
CA ARG A 36 -10.52 4.03 6.84
C ARG A 36 -9.54 4.60 7.89
N TYR A 37 -8.29 4.87 7.53
CA TYR A 37 -7.31 5.42 8.48
C TYR A 37 -7.42 6.93 8.67
N GLU A 38 -7.69 7.66 7.58
CA GLU A 38 -7.92 9.11 7.62
C GLU A 38 -9.23 9.44 8.36
N ALA A 39 -10.31 8.71 8.08
CA ALA A 39 -11.59 8.79 8.77
C ALA A 39 -11.49 8.40 10.25
N THR A 40 -10.75 7.32 10.58
CA THR A 40 -10.57 6.95 12.00
C THR A 40 -9.80 8.03 12.76
N LEU A 41 -8.80 8.65 12.16
CA LEU A 41 -8.06 9.73 12.82
C LEU A 41 -8.87 11.03 12.89
N LEU A 42 -9.52 11.42 11.78
CA LEU A 42 -10.30 12.64 11.64
C LEU A 42 -11.57 12.63 12.48
N VAL A 43 -12.21 11.47 12.66
CA VAL A 43 -13.42 11.34 13.48
C VAL A 43 -13.06 10.92 14.90
N GLY A 44 -12.18 9.92 15.05
CA GLY A 44 -11.81 9.38 16.36
C GLY A 44 -11.07 10.39 17.24
N GLY A 45 -10.14 11.18 16.67
CA GLY A 45 -9.40 12.20 17.41
C GLY A 45 -10.32 13.25 18.07
N PRO A 46 -11.15 13.95 17.29
CA PRO A 46 -12.10 14.92 17.82
C PRO A 46 -13.13 14.31 18.77
N VAL A 47 -13.63 13.10 18.50
CA VAL A 47 -14.56 12.42 19.42
C VAL A 47 -13.91 12.17 20.77
N VAL A 48 -12.68 11.65 20.80
CA VAL A 48 -11.92 11.43 22.05
C VAL A 48 -11.72 12.74 22.80
N VAL A 49 -11.34 13.82 22.09
CA VAL A 49 -11.14 15.14 22.70
C VAL A 49 -12.45 15.68 23.26
N VAL A 50 -13.55 15.63 22.50
CA VAL A 50 -14.87 16.12 22.94
C VAL A 50 -15.35 15.34 24.16
N VAL A 51 -15.23 14.01 24.15
CA VAL A 51 -15.59 13.17 25.29
C VAL A 51 -14.75 13.54 26.52
N ALA A 52 -13.42 13.65 26.36
CA ALA A 52 -12.52 14.03 27.46
C ALA A 52 -12.81 15.43 28.03
N VAL A 53 -13.07 16.41 27.17
CA VAL A 53 -13.43 17.78 27.59
C VAL A 53 -14.76 17.75 28.34
N ARG A 54 -15.74 16.95 27.91
CA ARG A 54 -17.04 16.85 28.58
C ARG A 54 -16.99 16.08 29.90
N THR A 55 -16.10 15.12 30.07
CA THR A 55 -16.00 14.30 31.29
C THR A 55 -15.05 14.88 32.33
N ALA A 56 -13.91 15.43 31.92
CA ALA A 56 -12.83 15.88 32.81
C ALA A 56 -12.58 17.39 32.74
N GLY A 57 -13.17 18.10 31.78
CA GLY A 57 -12.96 19.52 31.56
C GLY A 57 -11.79 19.84 30.61
N PRO A 58 -11.76 21.07 30.05
CA PRO A 58 -10.79 21.46 29.03
C PRO A 58 -9.36 21.53 29.58
N ALA A 59 -9.15 22.06 30.77
CA ALA A 59 -7.82 22.20 31.38
C ALA A 59 -7.15 20.84 31.60
N VAL A 60 -7.87 19.89 32.19
CA VAL A 60 -7.36 18.52 32.43
C VAL A 60 -7.05 17.83 31.10
N THR A 61 -7.94 17.94 30.10
CA THR A 61 -7.73 17.35 28.78
C THR A 61 -6.46 17.88 28.09
N ILE A 62 -6.23 19.20 28.15
CA ILE A 62 -5.03 19.83 27.58
C ILE A 62 -3.78 19.35 28.30
N VAL A 63 -3.77 19.37 29.64
CA VAL A 63 -2.60 18.95 30.43
C VAL A 63 -2.28 17.48 30.19
N THR A 64 -3.28 16.59 30.28
CA THR A 64 -3.09 15.15 30.04
C THR A 64 -2.66 14.87 28.60
N GLY A 65 -3.29 15.50 27.60
CA GLY A 65 -2.91 15.35 26.19
C GLY A 65 -1.49 15.81 25.91
N SER A 66 -1.09 16.96 26.50
CA SER A 66 0.26 17.50 26.37
C SER A 66 1.30 16.59 27.04
N LEU A 67 0.99 16.07 28.24
CA LEU A 67 1.86 15.13 28.95
C LEU A 67 2.03 13.82 28.17
N VAL A 68 0.96 13.26 27.63
CA VAL A 68 1.03 12.05 26.79
C VAL A 68 1.86 12.32 25.53
N CYS A 69 1.65 13.47 24.87
CA CYS A 69 2.44 13.85 23.70
C CYS A 69 3.93 13.97 24.04
N LEU A 70 4.25 14.61 25.17
CA LEU A 70 5.63 14.74 25.66
C LEU A 70 6.25 13.37 25.95
N LEU A 71 5.53 12.48 26.66
CA LEU A 71 5.99 11.11 26.93
C LEU A 71 6.28 10.34 25.65
N VAL A 72 5.42 10.46 24.63
CA VAL A 72 5.64 9.84 23.32
C VAL A 72 6.89 10.41 22.63
N LEU A 73 7.11 11.73 22.70
CA LEU A 73 8.26 12.39 22.08
C LEU A 73 9.59 12.08 22.77
N LEU A 74 9.58 11.93 24.10
CA LEU A 74 10.74 11.60 24.89
C LEU A 74 11.08 10.10 24.82
N TRP A 75 10.07 9.24 24.66
CA TRP A 75 10.27 7.79 24.65
C TRP A 75 10.59 7.24 23.24
N PRO A 76 11.84 6.80 22.96
CA PRO A 76 12.27 6.43 21.62
C PRO A 76 11.47 5.26 21.03
N GLN A 77 11.09 4.28 21.85
CA GLN A 77 10.23 3.17 21.42
C GLN A 77 8.82 3.64 21.03
N ALA A 78 8.21 4.56 21.78
CA ALA A 78 6.87 5.06 21.47
C ALA A 78 6.87 5.79 20.12
N ARG A 79 7.89 6.64 19.87
CA ARG A 79 8.08 7.26 18.56
C ARG A 79 8.19 6.24 17.44
N ARG A 80 8.92 5.13 17.65
CA ARG A 80 9.08 4.08 16.64
C ARG A 80 7.76 3.39 16.32
N GLU A 81 6.95 3.08 17.33
CA GLU A 81 5.63 2.47 17.14
C GLU A 81 4.65 3.43 16.43
N VAL A 82 4.63 4.70 16.84
CA VAL A 82 3.80 5.73 16.19
C VAL A 82 4.23 5.94 14.74
N ALA A 83 5.53 6.05 14.49
CA ALA A 83 6.07 6.16 13.13
C ALA A 83 5.71 4.92 12.30
N GLY A 84 5.84 3.70 12.85
CA GLY A 84 5.47 2.47 12.16
C GLY A 84 4.00 2.46 11.75
N ARG A 85 3.09 2.88 12.64
CA ARG A 85 1.65 3.03 12.31
C ARG A 85 1.40 4.11 11.27
N PHE A 86 2.08 5.24 11.39
CA PHE A 86 1.99 6.33 10.40
C PHE A 86 2.39 5.85 9.00
N TRP A 87 3.52 5.14 8.88
CA TRP A 87 3.96 4.59 7.60
C TRP A 87 3.02 3.53 7.05
N CYS A 88 2.34 2.76 7.90
CA CYS A 88 1.32 1.81 7.44
C CYS A 88 0.12 2.50 6.75
N VAL A 89 -0.11 3.79 6.99
CA VAL A 89 -1.14 4.58 6.30
C VAL A 89 -0.56 5.19 5.02
N VAL A 90 0.65 5.74 5.09
CA VAL A 90 1.28 6.46 3.97
C VAL A 90 1.78 5.54 2.86
N THR A 91 2.49 4.46 3.22
CA THR A 91 3.14 3.55 2.27
C THR A 91 2.14 2.95 1.27
N PRO A 92 0.93 2.48 1.65
CA PRO A 92 -0.06 1.99 0.69
C PRO A 92 -0.55 3.04 -0.31
N HIS A 93 -0.60 4.31 0.09
CA HIS A 93 -0.98 5.37 -0.84
C HIS A 93 0.13 5.61 -1.87
N ARG A 94 1.39 5.65 -1.42
CA ARG A 94 2.57 5.84 -2.25
C ARG A 94 2.77 4.68 -3.22
N VAL A 95 2.66 3.43 -2.74
CA VAL A 95 2.74 2.23 -3.59
C VAL A 95 1.65 2.24 -4.66
N ARG A 96 0.40 2.61 -4.32
CA ARG A 96 -0.66 2.75 -5.34
C ARG A 96 -0.35 3.82 -6.37
N LYS A 97 0.19 4.97 -5.95
CA LYS A 97 0.62 6.01 -6.88
C LYS A 97 1.74 5.49 -7.77
N ALA A 98 2.73 4.79 -7.20
CA ALA A 98 3.79 4.16 -7.98
C ALA A 98 3.26 3.16 -9.01
N CYS A 99 2.31 2.29 -8.62
CA CYS A 99 1.65 1.37 -9.57
C CYS A 99 0.90 2.13 -10.69
N ALA A 100 0.32 3.28 -10.38
CA ALA A 100 -0.36 4.13 -11.36
C ALA A 100 0.62 4.77 -12.35
N GLU A 101 1.73 5.33 -11.86
CA GLU A 101 2.79 5.90 -12.70
C GLU A 101 3.51 4.82 -13.52
N ALA A 102 3.72 3.62 -12.94
CA ALA A 102 4.32 2.47 -13.58
C ALA A 102 3.39 1.73 -14.57
N LEU A 103 2.15 2.20 -14.75
CA LEU A 103 1.13 1.58 -15.60
C LEU A 103 0.86 0.10 -15.26
N ILE A 104 1.01 -0.27 -13.99
CA ILE A 104 0.63 -1.60 -13.49
C ILE A 104 -0.88 -1.59 -13.28
N VAL A 105 -1.61 -1.70 -14.37
CA VAL A 105 -3.07 -1.74 -14.40
C VAL A 105 -3.54 -2.91 -15.23
N ASN A 106 -4.71 -3.46 -14.90
CA ASN A 106 -5.32 -4.43 -15.79
C ASN A 106 -5.92 -3.76 -17.03
N ARG A 107 -6.41 -4.56 -18.00
CA ARG A 107 -7.09 -4.07 -19.22
C ARG A 107 -8.28 -3.12 -18.95
N ARG A 108 -8.84 -3.12 -17.74
CA ARG A 108 -9.93 -2.22 -17.32
C ARG A 108 -9.41 -0.98 -16.56
N GLY A 109 -8.11 -0.73 -16.55
CA GLY A 109 -7.47 0.41 -15.86
C GLY A 109 -7.44 0.29 -14.33
N LYS A 110 -7.67 -0.90 -13.77
CA LYS A 110 -7.70 -1.11 -12.31
C LYS A 110 -6.32 -1.49 -11.79
N LEU A 111 -5.89 -0.80 -10.74
CA LEU A 111 -4.65 -1.05 -10.01
C LEU A 111 -4.73 -2.32 -9.14
N PRO A 112 -3.57 -2.93 -8.80
CA PRO A 112 -3.46 -3.94 -7.76
C PRO A 112 -4.06 -3.45 -6.44
N VAL A 113 -4.71 -4.37 -5.71
CA VAL A 113 -5.41 -4.02 -4.47
C VAL A 113 -4.50 -4.29 -3.29
N ILE A 114 -4.22 -3.27 -2.47
CA ILE A 114 -3.49 -3.46 -1.22
C ILE A 114 -4.49 -3.94 -0.16
N LEU A 115 -4.37 -5.21 0.20
CA LEU A 115 -5.25 -5.86 1.16
C LEU A 115 -4.93 -5.41 2.59
N ARG A 116 -3.64 -5.45 2.94
CA ARG A 116 -3.19 -5.21 4.31
C ARG A 116 -1.81 -4.56 4.31
N THR A 117 -1.54 -3.82 5.37
CA THR A 117 -0.22 -3.29 5.71
C THR A 117 0.04 -3.51 7.19
N ARG A 118 1.23 -4.01 7.53
CA ARG A 118 1.66 -4.18 8.91
C ARG A 118 3.02 -3.54 9.12
N PRO A 119 3.24 -2.93 10.30
CA PRO A 119 4.56 -2.48 10.68
C PRO A 119 5.41 -3.70 11.01
N GLU A 120 6.64 -3.72 10.52
CA GLU A 120 7.61 -4.78 10.78
C GLU A 120 8.91 -4.19 11.33
N PRO A 121 9.79 -5.00 11.94
CA PRO A 121 11.08 -4.53 12.47
C PRO A 121 11.96 -3.79 11.44
N PHE A 122 11.87 -4.16 10.16
CA PHE A 122 12.63 -3.59 9.03
C PHE A 122 11.93 -2.40 8.33
N GLY A 123 10.65 -2.15 8.60
CA GLY A 123 9.86 -1.15 7.89
C GLY A 123 8.38 -1.51 7.87
N GLU A 124 7.83 -1.78 6.69
CA GLU A 124 6.45 -2.22 6.50
C GLU A 124 6.35 -3.44 5.58
N ARG A 125 5.37 -4.32 5.87
CA ARG A 125 4.97 -5.42 5.00
C ARG A 125 3.58 -5.15 4.42
N LEU A 126 3.46 -5.24 3.10
CA LEU A 126 2.20 -5.03 2.38
C LEU A 126 1.79 -6.31 1.66
N TRP A 127 0.50 -6.65 1.74
CA TRP A 127 -0.10 -7.73 0.96
C TRP A 127 -0.84 -7.13 -0.22
N VAL A 128 -0.35 -7.38 -1.41
CA VAL A 128 -0.86 -6.85 -2.67
C VAL A 128 -1.51 -7.96 -3.47
N TRP A 129 -2.78 -7.78 -3.78
CA TRP A 129 -3.52 -8.67 -4.66
C TRP A 129 -3.40 -8.18 -6.10
N CYS A 130 -2.65 -8.92 -6.90
CA CYS A 130 -2.59 -8.79 -8.34
C CYS A 130 -3.93 -9.22 -8.94
N ARG A 131 -4.65 -8.27 -9.53
CA ARG A 131 -5.92 -8.54 -10.19
C ARG A 131 -5.66 -9.17 -11.56
N ALA A 132 -6.62 -9.93 -12.09
CA ALA A 132 -6.51 -10.51 -13.43
C ALA A 132 -6.09 -9.43 -14.46
N GLY A 133 -4.97 -9.68 -15.14
CA GLY A 133 -4.30 -8.73 -16.04
C GLY A 133 -3.13 -7.95 -15.43
N THR A 134 -2.79 -8.19 -14.17
CA THR A 134 -1.54 -7.73 -13.53
C THR A 134 -0.83 -8.94 -12.94
N SER A 135 0.50 -8.95 -12.97
CA SER A 135 1.32 -10.06 -12.51
C SER A 135 2.29 -9.63 -11.41
N PRO A 136 2.77 -10.57 -10.56
CA PRO A 136 3.87 -10.30 -9.66
C PRO A 136 5.15 -9.85 -10.39
N GLY A 137 5.34 -10.29 -11.64
CA GLY A 137 6.47 -9.87 -12.47
C GLY A 137 6.42 -8.41 -12.90
N ASP A 138 5.24 -7.82 -13.04
CA ASP A 138 5.08 -6.38 -13.30
C ASP A 138 5.55 -5.57 -12.07
N LEU A 139 5.21 -6.04 -10.88
CA LEU A 139 5.64 -5.42 -9.62
C LEU A 139 7.16 -5.52 -9.45
N GLU A 140 7.74 -6.70 -9.71
CA GLU A 140 9.19 -6.92 -9.66
C GLU A 140 9.94 -5.97 -10.61
N ARG A 141 9.45 -5.82 -11.84
CA ARG A 141 10.04 -4.90 -12.83
C ARG A 141 9.95 -3.44 -12.39
N ALA A 142 8.91 -3.06 -11.67
CA ALA A 142 8.73 -1.70 -11.16
C ALA A 142 9.30 -1.48 -9.75
N ARG A 143 10.03 -2.46 -9.18
CA ARG A 143 10.49 -2.39 -7.78
C ARG A 143 11.25 -1.10 -7.45
N ASP A 144 12.10 -0.63 -8.37
CA ASP A 144 12.96 0.54 -8.16
C ASP A 144 12.12 1.82 -8.20
N MET A 145 11.09 1.86 -9.06
CA MET A 145 10.12 2.95 -9.09
C MET A 145 9.25 2.98 -7.84
N ILE A 146 8.82 1.80 -7.34
CA ILE A 146 8.08 1.68 -6.09
C ILE A 146 8.95 2.14 -4.92
N ALA A 147 10.23 1.75 -4.88
CA ALA A 147 11.19 2.20 -3.88
C ALA A 147 11.38 3.72 -3.91
N ALA A 148 11.60 4.29 -5.10
CA ALA A 148 11.75 5.74 -5.28
C ALA A 148 10.50 6.53 -4.87
N ALA A 149 9.30 5.99 -5.11
CA ALA A 149 8.04 6.61 -4.70
C ALA A 149 7.80 6.55 -3.18
N CYS A 150 8.41 5.58 -2.50
CA CYS A 150 8.35 5.44 -1.05
C CYS A 150 9.43 6.31 -0.41
N TRP A 151 9.09 7.54 -0.06
CA TRP A 151 9.94 8.46 0.70
C TRP A 151 10.69 7.75 1.82
N LEU A 152 11.97 8.04 2.05
CA LEU A 152 12.77 7.47 3.16
C LEU A 152 12.86 5.92 3.18
N ALA A 153 12.50 5.23 2.10
CA ALA A 153 12.78 3.81 1.94
C ALA A 153 14.20 3.63 1.39
N HIS A 154 14.92 2.65 1.94
CA HIS A 154 16.23 2.22 1.43
C HIS A 154 16.11 1.18 0.32
N GLY A 155 14.97 0.51 0.23
CA GLY A 155 14.71 -0.49 -0.80
C GLY A 155 13.35 -1.12 -0.65
N VAL A 156 12.95 -1.88 -1.66
CA VAL A 156 11.72 -2.66 -1.68
C VAL A 156 12.07 -4.09 -2.06
N ARG A 157 11.56 -5.05 -1.30
CA ARG A 157 11.65 -6.47 -1.62
C ARG A 157 10.26 -6.97 -1.98
N ILE A 158 10.20 -7.76 -3.04
CA ILE A 158 8.95 -8.31 -3.55
C ILE A 158 9.07 -9.82 -3.47
N THR A 159 8.17 -10.44 -2.72
CA THR A 159 8.13 -11.89 -2.51
C THR A 159 6.81 -12.41 -3.05
N ARG A 160 6.87 -13.52 -3.80
CA ARG A 160 5.69 -14.20 -4.33
C ARG A 160 5.23 -15.24 -3.33
N ASP A 161 3.93 -15.28 -3.07
CA ASP A 161 3.34 -16.34 -2.25
C ASP A 161 3.37 -17.67 -3.04
N PRO A 162 3.95 -18.75 -2.49
CA PRO A 162 4.08 -20.03 -3.19
C PRO A 162 2.73 -20.74 -3.39
N HIS A 163 1.72 -20.43 -2.56
CA HIS A 163 0.39 -21.04 -2.64
C HIS A 163 -0.61 -20.17 -3.42
N ARG A 164 -0.34 -18.86 -3.57
CA ARG A 164 -1.26 -17.92 -4.22
C ARG A 164 -0.54 -17.03 -5.22
N THR A 165 -0.55 -17.40 -6.50
CA THR A 165 0.08 -16.63 -7.58
C THR A 165 -0.46 -15.20 -7.73
N SER A 166 -1.70 -14.95 -7.29
CA SER A 166 -2.29 -13.61 -7.31
C SER A 166 -1.87 -12.74 -6.12
N LEU A 167 -1.23 -13.29 -5.08
CA LEU A 167 -0.85 -12.56 -3.88
C LEU A 167 0.66 -12.30 -3.87
N VAL A 168 1.03 -11.05 -3.62
CA VAL A 168 2.41 -10.59 -3.58
C VAL A 168 2.64 -9.88 -2.26
N ILE A 169 3.76 -10.20 -1.62
CA ILE A 169 4.22 -9.53 -0.42
C ILE A 169 5.25 -8.47 -0.84
N VAL A 170 4.97 -7.22 -0.51
CA VAL A 170 5.86 -6.10 -0.78
C VAL A 170 6.40 -5.59 0.56
N ASP A 171 7.66 -5.85 0.82
CA ASP A 171 8.38 -5.42 2.02
C ASP A 171 9.12 -4.10 1.71
N VAL A 172 8.72 -3.03 2.37
CA VAL A 172 9.36 -1.71 2.25
C VAL A 172 10.37 -1.56 3.36
N LEU A 173 11.64 -1.47 2.99
CA LEU A 173 12.78 -1.42 3.91
C LEU A 173 13.07 0.04 4.26
N ARG A 174 12.94 0.39 5.54
CA ARG A 174 13.23 1.74 6.07
C ARG A 174 14.28 1.75 7.16
N ARG A 175 14.53 0.59 7.76
CA ARG A 175 15.47 0.44 8.88
C ARG A 175 16.55 -0.53 8.46
N ALA A 176 17.78 -0.04 8.39
CA ALA A 176 18.94 -0.89 8.14
C ALA A 176 19.17 -1.83 9.34
N GLY A 177 19.55 -3.08 9.06
CA GLY A 177 20.14 -3.97 10.08
C GLY A 177 19.21 -4.95 10.81
N ARG A 178 17.95 -5.16 10.39
CA ARG A 178 17.17 -6.32 10.87
C ARG A 178 16.85 -7.29 9.74
N PRO A 179 17.14 -8.59 9.90
CA PRO A 179 16.81 -9.58 8.90
C PRO A 179 15.29 -9.58 8.68
N VAL A 180 14.89 -9.37 7.43
CA VAL A 180 13.55 -9.71 6.98
C VAL A 180 13.41 -11.21 7.22
N PRO A 181 12.38 -11.70 7.92
CA PRO A 181 12.13 -13.13 7.99
C PRO A 181 12.06 -13.65 6.56
N GLN A 182 13.06 -14.45 6.16
CA GLN A 182 12.95 -15.24 4.96
C GLN A 182 11.79 -16.20 5.21
N GLU A 183 10.84 -16.28 4.28
CA GLU A 183 9.92 -17.42 4.34
C GLU A 183 10.77 -18.69 4.37
N PRO A 184 10.48 -19.64 5.27
CA PRO A 184 11.20 -20.90 5.29
C PRO A 184 11.06 -21.53 3.91
N ALA A 185 12.19 -21.95 3.33
CA ALA A 185 12.27 -22.64 2.05
C ALA A 185 11.62 -24.05 2.08
N GLU A 186 10.64 -24.29 2.95
CA GLU A 186 10.16 -25.62 3.30
C GLU A 186 8.63 -25.74 3.20
N THR A 187 8.06 -25.68 1.99
CA THR A 187 6.83 -26.45 1.65
C THR A 187 6.78 -26.81 0.15
N GLY A 188 7.93 -26.84 -0.54
CA GLY A 188 8.02 -27.30 -1.93
C GLY A 188 8.44 -28.78 -2.07
N GLU A 189 9.21 -29.30 -1.11
CA GLU A 189 9.81 -30.64 -1.23
C GLU A 189 8.97 -31.79 -0.65
N ARG A 190 7.88 -31.53 0.08
CA ARG A 190 7.05 -32.61 0.66
C ARG A 190 5.93 -33.15 -0.25
N THR A 191 5.71 -32.57 -1.43
CA THR A 191 4.64 -33.04 -2.33
C THR A 191 5.17 -33.78 -3.57
N LEU A 192 6.47 -33.70 -3.87
CA LEU A 192 7.06 -34.37 -5.04
C LEU A 192 7.52 -35.82 -4.78
N THR A 193 7.43 -36.34 -3.55
CA THR A 193 7.68 -37.76 -3.25
C THR A 193 6.43 -38.64 -3.29
N ARG A 194 5.23 -38.09 -3.60
CA ARG A 194 3.99 -38.90 -3.66
C ARG A 194 3.54 -39.30 -5.06
N PHE A 195 4.25 -38.87 -6.11
CA PHE A 195 3.98 -39.30 -7.48
C PHE A 195 5.30 -39.59 -8.21
N ARG A 196 5.79 -40.81 -8.03
CA ARG A 196 6.59 -41.53 -9.02
C ARG A 196 5.88 -42.87 -9.28
N PRO A 197 5.89 -43.35 -10.54
CA PRO A 197 4.89 -44.26 -11.11
C PRO A 197 4.87 -45.65 -10.47
#